data_AF-A0A961XMQ9-F1
#
_entry.id   AF-A0A961XMQ9-F1
#
_cell.length_a   1.000
_cell.length_b   1.000
_cell.length_c   1.000
_cell.angle_alpha   90.00
_cell.angle_beta   90.00
_cell.angle_gamma   90.00
#
_symmetry.space_group_name_H-M   'P 1'
#
loop_
_entity.id
_entity.type
_entity.pdbx_description
1 polymer ?
#
loop_
_entity_poly.entity_id
_entity_poly.type
_entity_poly.pdbx_seq_one_letter_code
_entity_poly.pdbx_strand_id
1 'polypeptide(L)'
;DLERKTWATLEDGTPLVTATRRDNGWLVLFHTGSEASWSNLPISGTFVEMLRRVVNQSRSNPLAAASASATLPPLRLLDGTGKLGAPGPEAKPLVLNEGTTPVVSFDNPPGFYGTEDGFAALNLFKADETLTPLDPAQFAPAAALRSYAADAAIDIKPWLLLLAAFALALDCLAVLWIAGMLRLKLPARTASTAALLVTVLAGGLLVGPDRAQAQQDQVIEDYSATLVTRIGYVITGDDTIDTVSRAGIEGLNRFLASRTALEPGTPAPLDITTDELAFYPLIYWPISVSAPIPDAATMARIDAFMKQGGSILFDTRDQVGGVLGGTSGSPEAVRLQAILSTLDIPPLQPVP
;
A
#
# COMPACT_ATOMS: atom_id res chain seq x y z
N ASP A 1 44.36 -3.46 -7.87
CA ASP A 1 44.60 -2.19 -7.13
C ASP A 1 44.09 -0.99 -7.91
N LEU A 2 44.44 -0.86 -9.20
CA LEU A 2 43.97 0.23 -10.07
C LEU A 2 42.44 0.33 -10.15
N GLU A 3 41.73 -0.79 -10.30
CA GLU A 3 40.25 -0.81 -10.34
C GLU A 3 39.58 -0.11 -9.15
N ARG A 4 40.10 -0.29 -7.93
CA ARG A 4 39.56 0.36 -6.73
C ARG A 4 39.83 1.87 -6.70
N LYS A 5 40.77 2.33 -7.51
CA LYS A 5 41.16 3.74 -7.64
C LYS A 5 40.54 4.38 -8.87
N THR A 6 39.79 3.64 -9.70
CA THR A 6 39.16 4.17 -10.91
C THR A 6 37.74 4.64 -10.62
N TRP A 7 37.45 5.90 -10.90
CA TRP A 7 36.11 6.49 -10.77
C TRP A 7 35.31 6.49 -12.06
N ALA A 8 35.99 6.55 -13.21
CA ALA A 8 35.37 6.49 -14.52
C ALA A 8 36.26 5.74 -15.51
N THR A 9 35.63 4.94 -16.38
CA THR A 9 36.27 4.15 -17.44
C THR A 9 35.66 4.50 -18.79
N LEU A 10 36.43 4.30 -19.86
CA LEU A 10 35.93 4.30 -21.23
C LEU A 10 35.22 2.97 -21.54
N GLU A 11 34.50 2.90 -22.67
CA GLU A 11 33.80 1.68 -23.10
C GLU A 11 34.73 0.48 -23.30
N ASP A 12 36.00 0.74 -23.64
CA ASP A 12 37.05 -0.28 -23.76
C ASP A 12 37.64 -0.73 -22.40
N GLY A 13 37.15 -0.17 -21.29
CA GLY A 13 37.60 -0.48 -19.94
C GLY A 13 38.82 0.34 -19.46
N THR A 14 39.37 1.22 -20.29
CA THR A 14 40.53 2.05 -19.93
C THR A 14 40.14 3.08 -18.85
N PRO A 15 40.89 3.20 -17.73
CA PRO A 15 40.64 4.21 -16.70
C PRO A 15 40.80 5.63 -17.23
N LEU A 16 39.73 6.42 -17.16
CA LEU A 16 39.72 7.83 -17.59
C LEU A 16 39.95 8.77 -16.41
N VAL A 17 39.34 8.47 -15.27
CA VAL A 17 39.50 9.25 -14.03
C VAL A 17 39.90 8.30 -12.92
N THR A 18 41.02 8.59 -12.26
CA THR A 18 41.49 7.84 -11.10
C THR A 18 41.65 8.75 -9.90
N ALA A 19 41.36 8.24 -8.71
CA ALA A 19 41.52 8.96 -7.47
C ALA A 19 42.13 8.08 -6.38
N THR A 20 42.94 8.71 -5.54
CA THR A 20 43.44 8.08 -4.31
C THR A 20 43.33 9.05 -3.15
N ARG A 21 42.94 8.55 -1.99
CA ARG A 21 42.99 9.32 -0.76
C ARG A 21 44.45 9.44 -0.31
N ARG A 22 44.87 10.65 0.07
CA ARG A 22 46.18 10.93 0.65
C ARG A 22 45.98 11.84 1.85
N ASP A 23 46.35 11.34 3.03
CA ASP A 23 46.09 11.99 4.31
C ASP A 23 44.60 12.37 4.45
N ASN A 24 44.31 13.65 4.69
CA ASN A 24 42.95 14.18 4.82
C ASN A 24 42.32 14.61 3.48
N GLY A 25 43.01 14.41 2.35
CA GLY A 25 42.57 14.87 1.02
C GLY A 25 42.44 13.77 -0.02
N TRP A 26 42.00 14.18 -1.21
CA TRP A 26 41.93 13.33 -2.39
C TRP A 26 42.86 13.88 -3.47
N LEU A 27 43.63 12.99 -4.09
CA LEU A 27 44.34 13.26 -5.34
C LEU A 27 43.51 12.67 -6.48
N VAL A 28 42.98 13.51 -7.35
CA VAL A 28 42.17 13.12 -8.51
C VAL A 28 42.94 13.44 -9.79
N LEU A 29 43.11 12.44 -10.64
CA LEU A 29 43.84 12.52 -11.90
C LEU A 29 42.87 12.26 -13.06
N PHE A 30 42.83 13.19 -14.00
CA PHE A 30 42.15 13.05 -15.28
C PHE A 30 43.17 12.65 -16.33
N HIS A 31 43.02 11.47 -16.92
CA HIS A 31 43.96 10.93 -17.90
C HIS A 31 43.65 11.47 -19.30
N THR A 32 43.74 12.79 -19.44
CA THR A 32 43.55 13.51 -20.70
C THR A 32 44.78 14.34 -21.02
N GLY A 33 45.07 14.53 -22.32
CA GLY A 33 46.08 15.48 -22.76
C GLY A 33 45.67 16.93 -22.48
N SER A 34 46.64 17.84 -22.55
CA SER A 34 46.44 19.29 -22.43
C SER A 34 45.82 19.92 -23.70
N GLU A 35 45.69 19.14 -24.78
CA GLU A 35 45.14 19.57 -26.06
C GLU A 35 43.89 18.75 -26.43
N ALA A 36 42.93 19.39 -27.09
CA ALA A 36 41.66 18.75 -27.50
C ALA A 36 41.80 17.77 -28.69
N SER A 37 43.02 17.53 -29.18
CA SER A 37 43.31 16.65 -30.31
C SER A 37 43.16 15.16 -29.97
N TRP A 38 43.38 14.79 -28.70
CA TRP A 38 43.29 13.40 -28.21
C TRP A 38 42.03 13.12 -27.37
N SER A 39 41.36 14.18 -26.88
CA SER A 39 40.17 14.06 -26.05
C SER A 39 39.31 15.32 -26.14
N ASN A 40 38.02 15.15 -26.36
CA ASN A 40 37.03 16.21 -26.27
C ASN A 40 36.45 16.39 -24.85
N LEU A 41 36.89 15.58 -23.87
CA LEU A 41 36.41 15.67 -22.50
C LEU A 41 36.65 17.07 -21.89
N PRO A 42 37.85 17.68 -21.96
CA PRO A 42 38.10 18.97 -21.29
C PRO A 42 37.22 20.13 -21.79
N ILE A 43 36.70 20.03 -23.01
CA ILE A 43 35.83 21.04 -23.64
C ILE A 43 34.34 20.67 -23.53
N SER A 44 34.01 19.52 -22.94
CA SER A 44 32.64 19.04 -22.76
C SER A 44 31.97 19.64 -21.52
N GLY A 45 30.64 19.75 -21.54
CA GLY A 45 29.85 20.10 -20.35
C GLY A 45 30.02 19.06 -19.22
N THR A 46 30.22 17.79 -19.56
CA THR A 46 30.43 16.71 -18.58
C THR A 46 31.70 16.92 -17.75
N PHE A 47 32.76 17.50 -18.32
CA PHE A 47 33.97 17.81 -17.55
C PHE A 47 33.73 18.92 -16.51
N VAL A 48 32.89 19.92 -16.84
CA VAL A 48 32.45 20.94 -15.88
C VAL A 48 31.68 20.29 -14.73
N GLU A 49 30.77 19.35 -15.02
CA GLU A 49 30.05 18.60 -13.99
C GLU A 49 30.98 17.75 -13.13
N MET A 50 31.98 17.09 -13.72
CA MET A 50 33.00 16.33 -13.00
C MET A 50 33.80 17.24 -12.05
N LEU A 51 34.25 18.40 -12.51
CA LEU A 51 34.94 19.38 -11.66
C LEU A 51 34.06 19.88 -10.51
N ARG A 52 32.79 20.20 -10.77
CA ARG A 52 31.82 20.57 -9.74
C ARG A 52 31.67 19.47 -8.69
N ARG A 53 31.55 18.21 -9.10
CA ARG A 53 31.47 17.06 -8.17
C ARG A 53 32.73 16.93 -7.32
N VAL A 54 33.93 17.09 -7.90
CA VAL A 54 35.20 17.05 -7.15
C VAL A 54 35.27 18.19 -6.12
N VAL A 55 34.90 19.41 -6.50
CA VAL A 55 34.87 20.57 -5.60
C VAL A 55 33.83 20.38 -4.49
N ASN A 56 32.64 19.89 -4.81
CA ASN A 56 31.60 19.60 -3.82
C ASN A 56 32.04 18.50 -2.85
N GLN A 57 32.72 17.45 -3.32
CA GLN A 57 33.29 16.41 -2.47
C GLN A 57 34.37 16.95 -1.54
N SER A 58 35.14 17.96 -1.97
CA SER A 58 36.11 18.67 -1.12
C SER A 58 35.43 19.56 -0.08
N ARG A 59 34.21 20.04 -0.35
CA ARG A 59 33.45 20.96 0.50
C ARG A 59 32.40 20.27 1.36
N SER A 60 32.27 18.94 1.29
CA SER A 60 31.14 18.17 1.85
C SER A 60 31.05 18.16 3.39
N ASN A 61 31.72 19.07 4.08
CA ASN A 61 31.43 19.36 5.48
C ASN A 61 31.55 20.87 5.80
N PRO A 62 30.66 21.75 5.28
CA PRO A 62 30.66 23.17 5.62
C PRO A 62 30.39 23.42 7.11
N LEU A 63 29.79 22.43 7.79
CA LEU A 63 29.51 22.44 9.23
C LEU A 63 30.76 22.58 10.09
N ALA A 64 31.92 22.15 9.60
CA ALA A 64 33.20 22.29 10.29
C ALA A 64 33.90 23.63 9.99
N ALA A 65 33.44 24.39 9.00
CA ALA A 65 34.12 25.59 8.47
C ALA A 65 33.28 26.88 8.54
N ALA A 66 32.08 26.84 9.14
CA ALA A 66 31.23 28.02 9.28
C ALA A 66 31.79 28.97 10.35
N SER A 67 32.67 29.88 9.95
CA SER A 67 33.17 31.02 10.73
C SER A 67 32.30 32.28 10.60
N ALA A 68 31.05 32.12 10.16
CA ALA A 68 30.07 33.19 10.04
C ALA A 68 28.67 32.57 10.01
N SER A 69 27.68 33.28 10.56
CA SER A 69 26.29 32.85 10.49
C SER A 69 25.83 32.76 9.03
N ALA A 70 25.48 31.56 8.57
CA ALA A 70 25.09 31.30 7.19
C ALA A 70 23.71 30.64 7.15
N THR A 71 22.82 31.16 6.31
CA THR A 71 21.49 30.58 6.09
C THR A 71 21.51 29.78 4.78
N LEU A 72 21.29 28.48 4.88
CA LEU A 72 21.31 27.55 3.75
C LEU A 72 19.89 27.11 3.40
N PRO A 73 19.39 27.36 2.18
CA PRO A 73 18.07 26.88 1.78
C PRO A 73 18.05 25.35 1.65
N PRO A 74 16.91 24.68 1.83
CA PRO A 74 16.82 23.23 1.67
C PRO A 74 16.99 22.85 0.19
N LEU A 75 17.92 21.95 -0.11
CA LEU A 75 18.24 21.51 -1.48
C LEU A 75 17.62 20.14 -1.78
N ARG A 76 17.86 19.13 -0.94
CA ARG A 76 17.26 17.79 -1.04
C ARG A 76 17.08 17.20 0.35
N LEU A 77 15.89 16.73 0.67
CA LEU A 77 15.57 16.23 2.01
C LEU A 77 15.28 14.74 2.00
N LEU A 78 15.55 14.09 3.12
CA LEU A 78 15.26 12.67 3.33
C LEU A 78 13.77 12.50 3.63
N ASP A 79 13.08 11.65 2.89
CA ASP A 79 11.69 11.28 3.18
C ASP A 79 11.60 10.21 4.28
N GLY A 80 10.38 9.88 4.71
CA GLY A 80 10.13 8.86 5.73
C GLY A 80 10.57 7.44 5.35
N THR A 81 10.96 7.22 4.09
CA THR A 81 11.52 5.95 3.59
C THR A 81 13.04 5.97 3.48
N GLY A 82 13.69 7.08 3.79
CA GLY A 82 15.14 7.24 3.68
C GLY A 82 15.63 7.62 2.29
N LYS A 83 14.78 8.16 1.40
CA LYS A 83 15.19 8.61 0.06
C LYS A 83 15.34 10.13 -0.01
N LEU A 84 16.33 10.60 -0.77
CA LEU A 84 16.57 12.03 -0.99
C LEU A 84 15.69 12.60 -2.12
N GLY A 85 14.66 13.34 -1.73
CA GLY A 85 13.69 14.00 -2.61
C GLY A 85 13.83 15.53 -2.66
N ALA A 86 12.95 16.16 -3.43
CA ALA A 86 12.77 17.61 -3.39
C ALA A 86 12.29 18.05 -1.99
N PRO A 87 12.66 19.25 -1.52
CA PRO A 87 12.23 19.73 -0.22
C PRO A 87 10.72 19.96 -0.18
N GLY A 88 10.06 19.52 0.90
CA GLY A 88 8.65 19.78 1.15
C GLY A 88 8.38 21.24 1.55
N PRO A 89 7.11 21.69 1.51
CA PRO A 89 6.75 23.08 1.80
C PRO A 89 7.00 23.49 3.27
N GLU A 90 7.04 22.53 4.19
CA GLU A 90 7.25 22.77 5.62
C GLU A 90 8.73 22.99 6.00
N ALA A 91 9.66 22.67 5.09
CA ALA A 91 11.09 22.74 5.40
C ALA A 91 11.60 24.19 5.37
N LYS A 92 12.20 24.61 6.49
CA LYS A 92 12.78 25.94 6.62
C LYS A 92 14.27 25.93 6.25
N PRO A 93 14.85 27.10 5.88
CA PRO A 93 16.29 27.24 5.70
C PRO A 93 17.07 26.94 6.99
N LEU A 94 18.18 26.23 6.85
CA LEU A 94 19.06 25.89 7.94
C LEU A 94 19.97 27.07 8.28
N VAL A 95 19.88 27.57 9.51
CA VAL A 95 20.77 28.63 10.02
C VAL A 95 21.93 27.98 10.76
N LEU A 96 23.14 28.14 10.23
CA LEU A 96 24.38 27.75 10.90
C LEU A 96 24.86 28.90 11.76
N ASN A 97 25.05 28.67 13.06
CA ASN A 97 25.70 29.63 13.96
C ASN A 97 27.08 29.11 14.39
N GLU A 98 28.01 30.03 14.66
CA GLU A 98 29.35 29.67 15.11
C GLU A 98 29.29 28.83 16.39
N GLY A 99 30.02 27.70 16.40
CA GLY A 99 30.14 26.83 17.57
C GLY A 99 28.91 25.97 17.88
N THR A 100 27.81 26.09 17.11
CA THR A 100 26.62 25.23 17.28
C THR A 100 26.56 24.16 16.20
N THR A 101 26.45 22.89 16.59
CA THR A 101 26.11 21.81 15.66
C THR A 101 24.60 21.84 15.43
N PRO A 102 24.12 21.99 14.17
CA PRO A 102 22.70 21.95 13.90
C PRO A 102 22.12 20.57 14.21
N VAL A 103 20.88 20.57 14.70
CA VAL A 103 20.14 19.36 15.09
C VAL A 103 18.94 19.22 14.16
N VAL A 104 18.63 17.97 13.81
CA VAL A 104 17.44 17.64 13.04
C VAL A 104 16.18 18.02 13.82
N SER A 105 15.25 18.70 13.15
CA SER A 105 13.96 19.08 13.72
C SER A 105 12.87 18.99 12.67
N PHE A 106 11.61 19.16 13.08
CA PHE A 106 10.49 19.27 12.14
C PHE A 106 10.72 20.39 11.11
N ASP A 107 11.23 21.53 11.56
CA ASP A 107 11.56 22.68 10.70
C ASP A 107 12.78 22.43 9.81
N ASN A 108 13.76 21.63 10.28
CA ASN A 108 14.97 21.29 9.54
C ASN A 108 15.12 19.75 9.43
N PRO A 109 14.43 19.12 8.46
CA PRO A 109 14.54 17.68 8.23
C PRO A 109 15.97 17.26 7.84
N PRO A 110 16.35 15.99 8.03
CA PRO A 110 17.66 15.52 7.60
C PRO A 110 17.80 15.59 6.07
N GLY A 111 18.96 16.00 5.57
CA GLY A 111 19.18 16.21 4.14
C GLY A 111 20.33 17.16 3.79
N PHE A 112 20.32 17.66 2.55
CA PHE A 112 21.26 18.63 2.02
C PHE A 112 20.65 20.04 1.99
N TYR A 113 21.42 21.00 2.49
CA TYR A 113 21.06 22.42 2.56
C TYR A 113 22.12 23.27 1.87
N GLY A 114 21.72 24.15 0.96
CA GLY A 114 22.61 25.04 0.21
C GLY A 114 22.19 25.14 -1.25
N THR A 115 23.16 25.34 -2.12
CA THR A 115 22.97 25.39 -3.58
C THR A 115 23.66 24.20 -4.24
N GLU A 116 23.45 24.04 -5.55
CA GLU A 116 24.12 22.99 -6.33
C GLU A 116 25.65 23.11 -6.32
N ASP A 117 26.17 24.32 -6.13
CA ASP A 117 27.60 24.64 -6.07
C ASP A 117 28.22 24.47 -4.67
N GLY A 118 27.40 24.19 -3.65
CA GLY A 118 27.84 24.01 -2.28
C GLY A 118 26.70 23.77 -1.31
N PHE A 119 26.74 22.62 -0.63
CA PHE A 119 25.73 22.23 0.35
C PHE A 119 26.36 21.64 1.61
N ALA A 120 25.64 21.77 2.72
CA ALA A 120 25.90 21.10 3.99
C ALA A 120 24.95 19.92 4.18
N ALA A 121 25.46 18.83 4.72
CA ALA A 121 24.67 17.65 5.04
C ALA A 121 24.24 17.67 6.51
N LEU A 122 22.94 17.78 6.76
CA LEU A 122 22.34 17.57 8.07
C LEU A 122 21.97 16.09 8.21
N ASN A 123 22.83 15.33 8.88
CA ASN A 123 22.65 13.89 9.04
C ASN A 123 21.63 13.59 10.14
N LEU A 124 20.81 12.55 9.93
CA LEU A 124 19.87 12.05 10.92
C LEU A 124 20.57 11.52 12.18
N PHE A 125 21.69 10.81 11.97
CA PHE A 125 22.49 10.21 13.04
C PHE A 125 23.92 10.73 13.03
N LYS A 126 24.53 10.79 14.22
CA LYS A 126 25.97 10.96 14.38
C LYS A 126 26.69 9.62 14.21
N ALA A 127 27.98 9.68 13.92
CA ALA A 127 28.80 8.48 13.69
C ALA A 127 28.92 7.57 14.93
N ASP A 128 28.76 8.13 16.13
CA ASP A 128 28.85 7.48 17.44
C ASP A 128 27.48 7.26 18.10
N GLU A 129 26.38 7.48 17.37
CA GLU A 129 25.03 7.43 17.92
C GLU A 129 24.52 5.99 18.09
N THR A 130 24.05 5.67 19.29
CA THR A 130 23.50 4.35 19.63
C THR A 130 21.98 4.40 19.63
N LEU A 131 21.34 3.55 18.83
CA LEU A 131 19.88 3.41 18.81
C LEU A 131 19.40 2.75 20.11
N THR A 132 18.75 3.53 20.97
CA THR A 132 18.08 3.01 22.16
C THR A 132 16.67 2.54 21.80
N PRO A 133 16.15 1.46 22.43
CA PRO A 133 14.75 1.08 22.28
C PRO A 133 13.80 2.24 22.59
N LEU A 134 12.72 2.35 21.82
CA LEU A 134 11.68 3.34 22.07
C LEU A 134 11.05 3.10 23.44
N ASP A 135 11.06 4.12 24.30
CA ASP A 135 10.38 4.06 25.60
C ASP A 135 8.91 4.52 25.43
N PRO A 136 7.93 3.61 25.48
CA PRO A 136 6.52 3.95 25.32
C PRO A 136 5.98 4.84 26.45
N ALA A 137 6.67 4.91 27.60
CA ALA A 137 6.26 5.77 28.71
C ALA A 137 6.34 7.27 28.35
N GLN A 138 7.19 7.65 27.38
CA GLN A 138 7.34 9.04 26.93
C GLN A 138 6.09 9.60 26.23
N PHE A 139 5.18 8.72 25.80
CA PHE A 139 3.97 9.10 25.07
C PHE A 139 2.71 9.06 25.95
N ALA A 140 2.81 8.68 27.22
CA ALA A 140 1.68 8.68 28.15
C ALA A 140 1.36 10.12 28.63
N PRO A 141 0.08 10.50 28.77
CA PRO A 141 -1.13 9.68 28.62
C PRO A 141 -1.71 9.66 27.20
N ALA A 142 -1.07 10.34 26.24
CA ALA A 142 -1.59 10.51 24.88
C ALA A 142 -1.58 9.22 24.03
N ALA A 143 -0.78 8.23 24.42
CA ALA A 143 -0.69 6.94 23.74
C ALA A 143 -0.91 5.78 24.72
N ALA A 144 -1.72 4.81 24.29
CA ALA A 144 -1.89 3.54 24.98
C ALA A 144 -1.12 2.45 24.21
N LEU A 145 -0.24 1.72 24.88
CA LEU A 145 0.43 0.57 24.29
C LEU A 145 -0.61 -0.54 24.07
N ARG A 146 -0.91 -0.85 22.80
CA ARG A 146 -1.67 -2.05 22.43
C ARG A 146 -0.68 -3.10 21.96
N SER A 147 -0.70 -4.27 22.58
CA SER A 147 -0.08 -5.45 21.99
C SER A 147 -0.84 -5.83 20.72
N TYR A 148 -0.14 -6.24 19.67
CA TYR A 148 -0.77 -6.97 18.57
C TYR A 148 -1.35 -8.27 19.14
N ALA A 149 -2.62 -8.23 19.51
CA ALA A 149 -3.40 -9.44 19.71
C ALA A 149 -3.62 -9.99 18.31
N ALA A 150 -2.72 -10.85 17.85
CA ALA A 150 -3.12 -11.83 16.85
C ALA A 150 -4.25 -12.60 17.51
N ASP A 151 -5.49 -12.42 17.06
CA ASP A 151 -6.60 -13.26 17.45
C ASP A 151 -6.14 -14.70 17.28
N ALA A 152 -5.87 -15.36 18.41
CA ALA A 152 -5.30 -16.69 18.40
C ALA A 152 -6.39 -17.63 17.89
N ALA A 153 -6.33 -17.95 16.59
CA ALA A 153 -7.24 -18.90 15.98
C ALA A 153 -7.13 -20.23 16.74
N ILE A 154 -8.23 -20.65 17.35
CA ILE A 154 -8.30 -21.93 18.06
C ILE A 154 -8.59 -23.01 17.02
N ASP A 155 -7.69 -24.00 16.90
CA ASP A 155 -7.91 -25.13 16.00
C ASP A 155 -9.02 -26.05 16.54
N ILE A 156 -10.21 -26.00 15.92
CA ILE A 156 -11.38 -26.82 16.27
C ILE A 156 -11.38 -28.20 15.59
N LYS A 157 -10.47 -28.45 14.64
CA LYS A 157 -10.39 -29.72 13.91
C LYS A 157 -10.19 -30.94 14.82
N PRO A 158 -9.32 -30.91 15.85
CA PRO A 158 -9.15 -32.05 16.75
C PRO A 158 -10.43 -32.40 17.50
N TRP A 159 -11.19 -31.38 17.91
CA TRP A 159 -12.44 -31.53 18.65
C TRP A 159 -13.56 -32.13 17.79
N LEU A 160 -13.68 -31.68 16.53
CA LEU A 160 -14.63 -32.23 15.58
C LEU A 160 -14.31 -33.69 15.21
N LEU A 161 -13.03 -34.03 15.05
CA LEU A 161 -12.61 -35.42 14.82
C LEU A 161 -12.91 -36.33 16.01
N LEU A 162 -12.73 -35.84 17.25
CA LEU A 162 -13.09 -36.57 18.46
C LEU A 162 -14.60 -36.85 18.52
N LEU A 163 -15.42 -35.84 18.21
CA LEU A 163 -16.88 -35.97 18.18
C LEU A 163 -17.33 -36.96 17.10
N ALA A 164 -16.75 -36.90 15.91
CA ALA A 164 -17.02 -37.86 14.84
C ALA A 164 -16.64 -39.30 15.22
N ALA A 165 -15.48 -39.50 15.85
CA ALA A 165 -15.04 -40.81 16.32
C ALA A 165 -15.98 -41.37 17.40
N PHE A 166 -16.46 -40.51 18.31
CA PHE A 166 -17.43 -40.90 19.33
C PHE A 166 -18.79 -41.29 18.73
N ALA A 167 -19.29 -40.52 17.76
CA ALA A 167 -20.53 -40.84 17.06
C ALA A 167 -20.44 -42.17 16.30
N LEU A 168 -19.30 -42.44 15.65
CA LEU A 168 -19.06 -43.71 14.95
C LEU A 168 -18.98 -44.90 15.91
N ALA A 169 -18.37 -44.72 17.09
CA ALA A 169 -18.36 -45.73 18.14
C ALA A 169 -19.77 -46.04 18.66
N LEU A 170 -20.62 -45.02 18.83
CA LEU A 170 -22.03 -45.18 19.19
C LEU A 170 -22.82 -45.92 18.11
N ASP A 171 -22.60 -45.60 16.83
CA ASP A 171 -23.23 -46.28 15.71
C ASP A 171 -22.84 -47.77 15.66
N CYS A 172 -21.55 -48.09 15.84
CA CYS A 172 -21.08 -49.46 15.94
C CYS A 172 -21.72 -50.22 17.11
N LEU A 173 -21.86 -49.59 18.28
CA LEU A 173 -22.55 -50.17 19.43
C LEU A 173 -24.03 -50.41 19.15
N ALA A 174 -24.71 -49.49 18.47
CA ALA A 174 -26.11 -49.62 18.08
C ALA A 174 -26.30 -50.79 17.09
N VAL A 175 -25.42 -50.91 16.09
CA VAL A 175 -25.43 -52.03 15.13
C VAL A 175 -25.19 -53.36 15.84
N LEU A 176 -24.23 -53.45 16.76
CA LEU A 176 -23.96 -54.66 17.54
C LEU A 176 -25.12 -55.05 18.46
N TRP A 177 -25.85 -54.05 18.99
CA TRP A 177 -27.04 -54.28 19.81
C TRP A 177 -28.20 -54.82 18.96
N ILE A 178 -28.49 -54.19 17.81
CA ILE A 178 -29.54 -54.64 16.87
C ILE A 178 -29.22 -56.03 16.31
N ALA A 179 -27.96 -56.33 16.02
CA ALA A 179 -27.50 -57.65 15.57
C ALA A 179 -27.58 -58.74 16.67
N GLY A 180 -27.95 -58.40 17.90
CA GLY A 180 -28.13 -59.35 19.00
C GLY A 180 -26.83 -59.95 19.56
N MET A 181 -25.67 -59.44 19.12
CA MET A 181 -24.34 -59.83 19.60
C MET A 181 -24.01 -59.16 20.94
N LEU A 182 -24.55 -57.97 21.21
CA LEU A 182 -24.52 -57.34 22.53
C LEU A 182 -25.75 -57.74 23.35
N ARG A 183 -25.68 -58.89 24.03
CA ARG A 183 -26.68 -59.28 25.03
C ARG A 183 -26.41 -58.56 26.36
N LEU A 184 -26.74 -57.27 26.43
CA LEU A 184 -26.88 -56.61 27.72
C LEU A 184 -28.06 -57.25 28.46
N LYS A 185 -27.78 -58.16 29.40
CA LYS A 185 -28.76 -58.65 30.37
C LYS A 185 -29.11 -57.53 31.34
N LEU A 186 -29.80 -56.51 30.85
CA LEU A 186 -30.38 -55.46 31.69
C LEU A 186 -31.71 -56.00 32.26
N PRO A 187 -31.88 -56.05 33.58
CA PRO A 187 -33.15 -56.44 34.18
C PRO A 187 -34.26 -55.50 33.69
N ALA A 188 -35.47 -56.02 33.45
CA ALA A 188 -36.59 -55.31 32.81
C ALA A 188 -37.01 -53.98 33.50
N ARG A 189 -36.47 -53.67 34.69
CA ARG A 189 -36.66 -52.40 35.40
C ARG A 189 -35.70 -51.28 34.96
N THR A 190 -34.62 -51.56 34.24
CA THR A 190 -33.60 -50.55 33.83
C THR A 190 -33.68 -50.13 32.36
N ALA A 191 -34.50 -50.80 31.55
CA ALA A 191 -34.70 -50.44 30.14
C ALA A 191 -35.48 -49.12 29.97
N SER A 192 -36.43 -48.84 30.86
CA SER A 192 -37.21 -47.60 30.87
C SER A 192 -36.38 -46.39 31.32
N THR A 193 -35.41 -46.57 32.22
CA THR A 193 -34.51 -45.49 32.66
C THR A 193 -33.41 -45.18 31.63
N ALA A 194 -32.93 -46.19 30.90
CA ALA A 194 -31.95 -45.99 29.82
C ALA A 194 -32.54 -45.25 28.62
N ALA A 195 -33.79 -45.56 28.24
CA ALA A 195 -34.52 -44.85 27.20
C ALA A 195 -34.81 -43.38 27.57
N LEU A 196 -35.02 -43.10 28.86
CA LEU A 196 -35.21 -41.73 29.36
C LEU A 196 -33.89 -40.93 29.37
N LEU A 197 -32.77 -41.57 29.70
CA LEU A 197 -31.43 -40.94 29.68
C LEU A 197 -30.97 -40.61 28.25
N VAL A 198 -31.27 -41.47 27.27
CA VAL A 198 -30.94 -41.20 25.85
C VAL A 198 -31.83 -40.09 25.28
N THR A 199 -33.11 -40.02 25.65
CA THR A 199 -34.00 -38.92 25.23
C THR A 199 -33.67 -37.60 25.93
N VAL A 200 -33.17 -37.62 27.17
CA VAL A 200 -32.67 -36.42 27.87
C VAL A 200 -31.32 -35.96 27.32
N LEU A 201 -30.39 -36.88 26.98
CA LEU A 201 -29.14 -36.50 26.31
C LEU A 201 -29.36 -35.98 24.89
N ALA A 202 -30.28 -36.58 24.12
CA ALA A 202 -30.66 -36.11 22.79
C ALA A 202 -31.43 -34.78 22.85
N GLY A 203 -32.26 -34.57 23.88
CA GLY A 203 -32.93 -33.29 24.16
C GLY A 203 -31.96 -32.18 24.58
N GLY A 204 -30.88 -32.53 25.29
CA GLY A 204 -29.83 -31.58 25.69
C GLY A 204 -28.99 -31.03 24.53
N LEU A 205 -28.92 -31.74 23.39
CA LEU A 205 -28.29 -31.22 22.17
C LEU A 205 -29.22 -30.30 21.35
N LEU A 206 -30.54 -30.30 21.62
CA LEU A 206 -31.50 -29.43 20.94
C LEU A 206 -31.76 -28.12 21.70
N VAL A 207 -31.40 -28.05 22.98
CA VAL A 207 -31.31 -26.80 23.72
C VAL A 207 -29.91 -26.23 23.48
N GLY A 208 -29.73 -25.67 22.29
CA GLY A 208 -28.54 -24.91 21.95
C GLY A 208 -28.28 -23.83 23.01
N PRO A 209 -27.02 -23.54 23.35
CA PRO A 209 -26.73 -22.40 24.20
C PRO A 209 -27.40 -21.19 23.58
N ASP A 210 -28.02 -20.38 24.44
CA ASP A 210 -28.46 -19.03 24.10
C ASP A 210 -27.47 -18.45 23.12
N ARG A 211 -27.99 -18.01 21.97
CA ARG A 211 -27.23 -17.28 20.98
C ARG A 211 -26.63 -16.11 21.74
N ALA A 212 -25.37 -16.25 22.14
CA ALA A 212 -24.49 -15.13 22.39
C ALA A 212 -24.44 -14.41 21.06
N GLN A 213 -25.40 -13.49 20.87
CA GLN A 213 -25.26 -12.42 19.92
C GLN A 213 -24.10 -11.60 20.43
N ALA A 214 -22.89 -12.04 20.10
CA ALA A 214 -21.84 -11.10 19.81
C ALA A 214 -22.46 -10.17 18.78
N GLN A 215 -22.70 -8.95 19.20
CA GLN A 215 -22.94 -7.85 18.29
C GLN A 215 -21.64 -7.67 17.51
N GLN A 216 -21.45 -8.54 16.51
CA GLN A 216 -20.71 -8.20 15.33
C GLN A 216 -21.53 -7.06 14.75
N ASP A 217 -21.10 -5.83 15.07
CA ASP A 217 -21.09 -4.80 14.05
C ASP A 217 -20.47 -5.48 12.82
N GLN A 218 -21.34 -5.94 11.93
CA GLN A 218 -21.01 -6.35 10.58
C GLN A 218 -20.62 -5.07 9.84
N VAL A 219 -19.52 -4.47 10.26
CA VAL A 219 -18.59 -3.89 9.31
C VAL A 219 -17.94 -5.11 8.67
N ILE A 220 -18.61 -5.67 7.66
CA ILE A 220 -17.94 -6.46 6.63
C ILE A 220 -17.11 -5.43 5.84
N GLU A 221 -16.11 -4.82 6.49
CA GLU A 221 -14.97 -4.30 5.76
C GLU A 221 -14.28 -5.55 5.27
N ASP A 222 -14.53 -5.85 4.00
CA ASP A 222 -13.91 -6.96 3.29
C ASP A 222 -12.39 -6.71 3.22
N TYR A 223 -11.66 -6.98 4.32
CA TYR A 223 -10.20 -6.89 4.40
C TYR A 223 -9.49 -7.76 3.36
N SER A 224 -10.22 -8.65 2.69
CA SER A 224 -9.70 -9.37 1.53
C SER A 224 -9.37 -8.44 0.34
N ALA A 225 -9.98 -7.24 0.28
CA ALA A 225 -9.64 -6.20 -0.69
C ALA A 225 -8.23 -5.61 -0.47
N THR A 226 -7.73 -5.62 0.77
CA THR A 226 -6.36 -5.15 1.09
C THR A 226 -5.28 -6.18 0.73
N LEU A 227 -5.62 -7.47 0.74
CA LEU A 227 -4.65 -8.56 0.56
C LEU A 227 -4.36 -8.89 -0.90
N VAL A 228 -5.32 -8.66 -1.80
CA VAL A 228 -5.20 -8.94 -3.23
C VAL A 228 -5.82 -7.79 -4.02
N THR A 229 -5.03 -7.21 -4.92
CA THR A 229 -5.50 -6.17 -5.84
C THR A 229 -6.71 -6.66 -6.63
N ARG A 230 -7.83 -5.95 -6.52
CA ARG A 230 -9.06 -6.26 -7.26
C ARG A 230 -9.66 -4.98 -7.83
N ILE A 231 -10.41 -5.13 -8.91
CA ILE A 231 -11.17 -4.04 -9.52
C ILE A 231 -12.55 -4.04 -8.86
N GLY A 232 -12.93 -2.89 -8.30
CA GLY A 232 -14.29 -2.67 -7.77
C GLY A 232 -15.23 -2.28 -8.91
N TYR A 233 -16.51 -2.67 -8.84
CA TYR A 233 -17.53 -2.19 -9.76
C TYR A 233 -18.75 -1.67 -9.01
N VAL A 234 -19.26 -0.50 -9.44
CA VAL A 234 -20.37 0.17 -8.76
C VAL A 234 -21.68 -0.57 -9.03
N ILE A 235 -22.42 -0.89 -7.96
CA ILE A 235 -23.77 -1.47 -8.04
C ILE A 235 -24.74 -0.39 -8.50
N THR A 236 -25.41 -0.62 -9.63
CA THR A 236 -26.35 0.35 -10.22
C THR A 236 -27.80 0.13 -9.78
N GLY A 237 -28.10 -1.04 -9.21
CA GLY A 237 -29.45 -1.48 -8.88
C GLY A 237 -30.20 -2.13 -10.06
N ASP A 238 -29.55 -2.26 -11.22
CA ASP A 238 -30.01 -3.07 -12.34
C ASP A 238 -29.16 -4.35 -12.42
N ASP A 239 -29.78 -5.48 -12.05
CA ASP A 239 -29.14 -6.80 -12.05
C ASP A 239 -28.47 -7.15 -13.37
N THR A 240 -29.02 -6.68 -14.50
CA THR A 240 -28.46 -6.96 -15.82
C THR A 240 -27.14 -6.21 -16.01
N ILE A 241 -27.11 -4.94 -15.62
CA ILE A 241 -25.90 -4.09 -15.72
C ILE A 241 -24.82 -4.62 -14.77
N ASP A 242 -25.21 -4.96 -13.55
CA ASP A 242 -24.28 -5.41 -12.51
C ASP A 242 -23.70 -6.78 -12.86
N THR A 243 -24.51 -7.69 -13.43
CA THR A 243 -24.04 -9.01 -13.91
C THR A 243 -23.09 -8.87 -15.11
N VAL A 244 -23.42 -8.01 -16.08
CA VAL A 244 -22.55 -7.76 -17.24
C VAL A 244 -21.23 -7.12 -16.81
N SER A 245 -21.27 -6.19 -15.87
CA SER A 245 -20.07 -5.52 -15.34
C SER A 245 -19.16 -6.54 -14.64
N ARG A 246 -19.72 -7.39 -13.77
CA ARG A 246 -18.97 -8.47 -13.12
C ARG A 246 -18.32 -9.41 -14.15
N ALA A 247 -19.10 -9.92 -15.10
CA ALA A 247 -18.60 -10.86 -16.11
C ALA A 247 -17.53 -10.22 -17.03
N GLY A 248 -17.70 -8.94 -17.38
CA GLY A 248 -16.73 -8.18 -18.17
C GLY A 248 -15.39 -8.04 -17.46
N ILE A 249 -15.40 -7.67 -16.17
CA ILE A 249 -14.18 -7.52 -15.36
C ILE A 249 -13.52 -8.88 -15.09
N GLU A 250 -14.30 -9.95 -14.87
CA GLU A 250 -13.74 -11.30 -14.78
C GLU A 250 -13.00 -11.71 -16.06
N GLY A 251 -13.56 -11.38 -17.23
CA GLY A 251 -12.89 -11.57 -18.52
C GLY A 251 -11.61 -10.75 -18.65
N LEU A 252 -11.66 -9.48 -18.25
CA LEU A 252 -10.50 -8.59 -18.21
C LEU A 252 -9.40 -9.13 -17.29
N ASN A 253 -9.74 -9.60 -16.09
CA ASN A 253 -8.79 -10.16 -15.13
C ASN A 253 -8.04 -11.35 -15.71
N ARG A 254 -8.74 -12.27 -16.40
CA ARG A 254 -8.11 -13.41 -17.09
C ARG A 254 -7.15 -12.94 -18.18
N PHE A 255 -7.53 -11.91 -18.94
CA PHE A 255 -6.66 -11.35 -19.97
C PHE A 255 -5.41 -10.68 -19.38
N LEU A 256 -5.59 -9.85 -18.35
CA LEU A 256 -4.49 -9.19 -17.64
C LEU A 256 -3.52 -10.21 -17.04
N ALA A 257 -4.01 -11.24 -16.37
CA ALA A 257 -3.18 -12.32 -15.82
C ALA A 257 -2.43 -13.11 -16.90
N SER A 258 -2.98 -13.22 -18.12
CA SER A 258 -2.31 -13.90 -19.23
C SER A 258 -1.22 -13.05 -19.92
N ARG A 259 -1.25 -11.73 -19.73
CA ARG A 259 -0.38 -10.76 -20.45
C ARG A 259 0.56 -9.99 -19.52
N THR A 260 0.35 -10.06 -18.22
CA THR A 260 1.09 -9.31 -17.19
C THR A 260 1.35 -10.20 -15.98
N ALA A 261 2.24 -9.77 -15.08
CA ALA A 261 2.47 -10.47 -13.81
C ALA A 261 1.44 -10.11 -12.72
N LEU A 262 0.39 -9.34 -13.06
CA LEU A 262 -0.69 -9.01 -12.15
C LEU A 262 -1.62 -10.23 -12.00
N GLU A 263 -1.88 -10.63 -10.76
CA GLU A 263 -2.89 -11.66 -10.42
C GLU A 263 -4.07 -10.99 -9.69
N PRO A 264 -5.06 -10.44 -10.41
CA PRO A 264 -6.17 -9.76 -9.78
C PRO A 264 -7.10 -10.74 -9.04
N GLY A 265 -7.64 -10.30 -7.91
CA GLY A 265 -8.70 -11.02 -7.20
C GLY A 265 -10.05 -11.00 -7.94
N THR A 266 -11.05 -11.65 -7.35
CA THR A 266 -12.43 -11.60 -7.83
C THR A 266 -12.96 -10.17 -7.82
N PRO A 267 -13.69 -9.71 -8.88
CA PRO A 267 -14.27 -8.37 -8.89
C PRO A 267 -15.22 -8.15 -7.70
N ALA A 268 -15.09 -7.00 -7.04
CA ALA A 268 -15.89 -6.68 -5.86
C ALA A 268 -17.07 -5.77 -6.24
N PRO A 269 -18.32 -6.12 -5.87
CA PRO A 269 -19.41 -5.16 -5.91
C PRO A 269 -19.15 -4.03 -4.91
N LEU A 270 -19.49 -2.80 -5.29
CA LEU A 270 -19.24 -1.61 -4.48
C LEU A 270 -20.48 -0.72 -4.41
N ASP A 271 -20.89 -0.39 -3.19
CA ASP A 271 -21.83 0.69 -2.90
C ASP A 271 -21.05 1.96 -2.54
N ILE A 272 -21.02 2.91 -3.46
CA ILE A 272 -20.32 4.20 -3.32
C ILE A 272 -20.81 5.04 -2.14
N THR A 273 -22.01 4.77 -1.61
CA THR A 273 -22.59 5.53 -0.51
C THR A 273 -22.12 5.05 0.86
N THR A 274 -21.81 3.75 0.99
CA THR A 274 -21.52 3.09 2.27
C THR A 274 -20.12 2.49 2.33
N ASP A 275 -19.65 1.86 1.26
CA ASP A 275 -18.40 1.08 1.24
C ASP A 275 -17.15 1.96 1.17
N GLU A 276 -16.05 1.52 1.78
CA GLU A 276 -14.77 2.21 1.77
C GLU A 276 -14.06 2.08 0.40
N LEU A 277 -13.85 3.21 -0.28
CA LEU A 277 -13.32 3.24 -1.66
C LEU A 277 -11.79 3.07 -1.69
N ALA A 278 -11.09 3.41 -0.61
CA ALA A 278 -9.62 3.45 -0.56
C ALA A 278 -8.96 2.08 -0.81
N PHE A 279 -9.69 0.97 -0.69
CA PHE A 279 -9.17 -0.38 -0.94
C PHE A 279 -9.12 -0.77 -2.42
N TYR A 280 -9.68 0.05 -3.31
CA TYR A 280 -9.80 -0.28 -4.74
C TYR A 280 -8.98 0.68 -5.58
N PRO A 281 -7.84 0.28 -6.16
CA PRO A 281 -7.04 1.19 -6.98
C PRO A 281 -7.74 1.61 -8.28
N LEU A 282 -8.65 0.77 -8.78
CA LEU A 282 -9.48 1.03 -9.94
C LEU A 282 -10.94 0.65 -9.66
N ILE A 283 -11.84 1.61 -9.88
CA ILE A 283 -13.29 1.43 -9.79
C ILE A 283 -13.91 1.57 -11.18
N TYR A 284 -14.68 0.57 -11.59
CA TYR A 284 -15.48 0.60 -12.81
C TYR A 284 -16.90 1.08 -12.47
N TRP A 285 -17.33 2.16 -13.10
CA TRP A 285 -18.64 2.75 -12.86
C TRP A 285 -19.46 2.79 -14.16
N PRO A 286 -20.38 1.83 -14.37
CA PRO A 286 -21.32 1.88 -15.48
C PRO A 286 -22.40 2.94 -15.20
N ILE A 287 -22.55 3.89 -16.11
CA ILE A 287 -23.56 4.94 -16.01
C ILE A 287 -24.90 4.40 -16.51
N SER A 288 -25.93 4.52 -15.68
CA SER A 288 -27.30 4.20 -16.03
C SER A 288 -28.18 5.44 -15.93
N VAL A 289 -29.10 5.61 -16.88
CA VAL A 289 -30.11 6.68 -16.86
C VAL A 289 -31.10 6.55 -15.69
N SER A 290 -31.32 5.32 -15.21
CA SER A 290 -32.24 5.02 -14.10
C SER A 290 -31.60 5.11 -12.73
N ALA A 291 -30.27 5.08 -12.64
CA ALA A 291 -29.55 5.16 -11.36
C ALA A 291 -29.70 6.57 -10.77
N PRO A 292 -30.04 6.72 -9.47
CA PRO A 292 -30.19 8.03 -8.84
C PRO A 292 -28.89 8.84 -8.92
N ILE A 293 -29.01 10.18 -9.00
CA ILE A 293 -27.83 11.06 -8.91
C ILE A 293 -27.32 10.96 -7.47
N PRO A 294 -26.03 10.64 -7.22
CA PRO A 294 -25.50 10.56 -5.88
C PRO A 294 -25.62 11.90 -5.15
N ASP A 295 -25.79 11.83 -3.83
CA ASP A 295 -25.88 13.02 -2.99
C ASP A 295 -24.51 13.70 -2.79
N ALA A 296 -24.52 14.92 -2.27
CA ALA A 296 -23.29 15.70 -2.09
C ALA A 296 -22.25 15.00 -1.18
N ALA A 297 -22.73 14.24 -0.18
CA ALA A 297 -21.85 13.46 0.70
C ALA A 297 -21.14 12.35 -0.08
N THR A 298 -21.87 11.58 -0.89
CA THR A 298 -21.29 10.54 -1.74
C THR A 298 -20.31 11.12 -2.76
N MET A 299 -20.65 12.24 -3.38
CA MET A 299 -19.77 12.90 -4.33
C MET A 299 -18.47 13.41 -3.69
N ALA A 300 -18.51 13.88 -2.44
CA ALA A 300 -17.30 14.25 -1.69
C ALA A 300 -16.37 13.06 -1.42
N ARG A 301 -16.93 11.85 -1.20
CA ARG A 301 -16.13 10.62 -1.04
C ARG A 301 -15.41 10.26 -2.34
N ILE A 302 -16.11 10.38 -3.46
CA ILE A 302 -15.56 10.14 -4.81
C ILE A 302 -14.45 11.15 -5.13
N ASP A 303 -14.66 12.43 -4.81
CA ASP A 303 -13.64 13.48 -4.97
C ASP A 303 -12.37 13.17 -4.14
N ALA A 304 -12.56 12.81 -2.87
CA ALA A 304 -11.45 12.44 -1.98
C ALA A 304 -10.67 11.23 -2.52
N PHE A 305 -11.36 10.20 -3.02
CA PHE A 305 -10.76 9.02 -3.63
C PHE A 305 -9.88 9.39 -4.84
N MET A 306 -10.39 10.22 -5.76
CA MET A 306 -9.63 10.67 -6.92
C MET A 306 -8.43 11.54 -6.54
N LYS A 307 -8.57 12.44 -5.56
CA LYS A 307 -7.47 13.28 -5.03
C LYS A 307 -6.37 12.47 -4.35
N GLN A 308 -6.70 11.30 -3.81
CA GLN A 308 -5.76 10.36 -3.19
C GLN A 308 -5.11 9.39 -4.20
N GLY A 309 -5.34 9.56 -5.50
CA GLY A 309 -4.73 8.76 -6.56
C GLY A 309 -5.54 7.53 -7.00
N GLY A 310 -6.76 7.38 -6.49
CA GLY A 310 -7.71 6.38 -6.98
C GLY A 310 -8.18 6.70 -8.40
N SER A 311 -8.35 5.66 -9.23
CA SER A 311 -8.81 5.81 -10.61
C SER A 311 -10.25 5.31 -10.78
N ILE A 312 -11.09 6.09 -11.46
CA ILE A 312 -12.46 5.71 -11.81
C ILE A 312 -12.61 5.67 -13.33
N LEU A 313 -13.11 4.55 -13.85
CA LEU A 313 -13.51 4.41 -15.24
C LEU A 313 -15.03 4.53 -15.34
N PHE A 314 -15.50 5.65 -15.86
CA PHE A 314 -16.91 5.86 -16.16
C PHE A 314 -17.24 5.28 -17.53
N ASP A 315 -18.17 4.32 -17.60
CA ASP A 315 -18.65 3.74 -18.85
C ASP A 315 -20.07 4.22 -19.18
N THR A 316 -20.21 5.01 -20.25
CA THR A 316 -21.49 5.50 -20.77
C THR A 316 -22.27 4.46 -21.57
N ARG A 317 -21.69 3.29 -21.87
CA ARG A 317 -22.34 2.14 -22.54
C ARG A 317 -23.02 2.46 -23.88
N ASP A 318 -22.67 3.60 -24.48
CA ASP A 318 -23.38 4.22 -25.62
C ASP A 318 -22.87 3.77 -26.98
N GLN A 319 -21.82 2.94 -27.03
CA GLN A 319 -21.31 2.37 -28.29
C GLN A 319 -22.32 1.46 -29.01
N VAL A 320 -23.39 1.00 -28.35
CA VAL A 320 -24.42 0.18 -29.01
C VAL A 320 -25.33 1.02 -29.93
N GLY A 321 -25.36 2.36 -29.80
CA GLY A 321 -26.18 3.25 -30.64
C GLY A 321 -25.41 4.16 -31.61
N GLY A 322 -24.10 4.33 -31.43
CA GLY A 322 -23.31 5.40 -32.06
C GLY A 322 -22.48 4.97 -33.28
N VAL A 323 -23.07 4.32 -34.29
CA VAL A 323 -22.35 4.04 -35.56
C VAL A 323 -22.14 5.31 -36.40
N LEU A 324 -22.76 6.44 -36.07
CA LEU A 324 -22.65 7.68 -36.84
C LEU A 324 -22.53 8.93 -35.94
N GLY A 325 -21.30 9.24 -35.53
CA GLY A 325 -20.83 10.62 -35.25
C GLY A 325 -21.42 11.33 -34.03
N GLY A 326 -20.74 11.18 -32.87
CA GLY A 326 -20.80 12.14 -31.75
C GLY A 326 -21.12 11.50 -30.41
N THR A 327 -20.12 11.41 -29.52
CA THR A 327 -20.26 11.00 -28.10
C THR A 327 -20.91 12.07 -27.21
N SER A 328 -21.35 13.20 -27.78
CA SER A 328 -21.81 14.38 -27.04
C SER A 328 -23.32 14.46 -26.82
N GLY A 329 -24.08 13.37 -27.05
CA GLY A 329 -25.55 13.41 -27.00
C GLY A 329 -26.29 12.17 -26.48
N SER A 330 -25.60 11.13 -26.00
CA SER A 330 -26.28 9.98 -25.39
C SER A 330 -26.93 10.38 -24.05
N PRO A 331 -28.12 9.85 -23.71
CA PRO A 331 -28.74 10.07 -22.40
C PRO A 331 -27.79 9.79 -21.22
N GLU A 332 -26.93 8.79 -21.37
CA GLU A 332 -25.89 8.38 -20.42
C GLU A 332 -24.76 9.40 -20.33
N ALA A 333 -24.30 10.00 -21.44
CA ALA A 333 -23.31 11.07 -21.41
C ALA A 333 -23.85 12.35 -20.73
N VAL A 334 -25.12 12.70 -20.96
CA VAL A 334 -25.77 13.81 -20.24
C VAL A 334 -25.88 13.49 -18.75
N ARG A 335 -26.21 12.24 -18.40
CA ARG A 335 -26.26 11.77 -17.01
C ARG A 335 -24.88 11.85 -16.34
N LEU A 336 -23.84 11.42 -17.03
CA LEU A 336 -22.46 11.54 -16.55
C LEU A 336 -22.07 13.00 -16.32
N GLN A 337 -22.39 13.91 -17.25
CA GLN A 337 -22.13 15.34 -17.06
C GLN A 337 -22.86 15.89 -15.84
N ALA A 338 -24.11 15.47 -15.59
CA ALA A 338 -24.84 15.87 -14.39
C ALA A 338 -24.14 15.38 -13.10
N ILE A 339 -23.68 14.13 -13.07
CA ILE A 339 -22.92 13.57 -11.94
C ILE A 339 -21.60 14.35 -11.74
N LEU A 340 -20.84 14.55 -12.82
CA LEU A 340 -19.53 15.21 -12.79
C LEU A 340 -19.62 16.71 -12.49
N SER A 341 -20.74 17.38 -12.78
CA SER A 341 -20.92 18.81 -12.48
C SER A 341 -20.82 19.16 -10.99
N THR A 342 -20.95 18.15 -10.13
CA THR A 342 -20.82 18.29 -8.68
C THR A 342 -19.41 18.00 -8.16
N LEU A 343 -18.52 17.48 -9.02
CA LEU A 343 -17.13 17.18 -8.72
C LEU A 343 -16.22 18.35 -9.10
N ASP A 344 -15.24 18.62 -8.25
CA ASP A 344 -14.19 19.60 -8.51
C ASP A 344 -13.09 18.99 -9.41
N ILE A 345 -13.45 18.69 -10.65
CA ILE A 345 -12.56 18.11 -11.65
C ILE A 345 -12.35 19.06 -12.84
N PRO A 346 -11.16 19.04 -13.48
CA PRO A 346 -10.92 19.74 -14.72
C PRO A 346 -11.95 19.35 -15.80
N PRO A 347 -12.26 20.24 -16.76
CA PRO A 347 -13.18 19.91 -17.83
C PRO A 347 -12.66 18.70 -18.62
N LEU A 348 -13.59 17.85 -19.06
CA LEU A 348 -13.29 16.66 -19.86
C LEU A 348 -12.55 17.07 -21.14
N GLN A 349 -11.38 16.47 -21.37
CA GLN A 349 -10.59 16.65 -22.59
C GLN A 349 -10.52 15.33 -23.36
N PRO A 350 -10.51 15.37 -24.71
CA PRO A 350 -10.23 14.18 -25.51
C PRO A 350 -8.82 13.67 -25.21
N VAL A 351 -8.67 12.34 -25.12
CA VAL A 351 -7.37 11.70 -24.96
C VAL A 351 -6.55 11.93 -26.25
N PRO A 352 -5.28 12.39 -26.15
CA PRO A 352 -4.43 12.71 -27.31
C PRO A 352 -4.17 11.57 -28.29
#